data_AF-T0RX31-F1
#
_entry.id   AF-T0RX31-F1
#
_cell.length_a   1.000
_cell.length_b   1.000
_cell.length_c   1.000
_cell.angle_alpha   90.00
_cell.angle_beta   90.00
_cell.angle_gamma   90.00
#
_symmetry.space_group_name_H-M   'P 1'
#
loop_
_entity.id
_entity.type
_entity.pdbx_description
1 polymer ?
#
loop_
_entity_poly.entity_id
_entity_poly.type
_entity_poly.pdbx_seq_one_letter_code
_entity_poly.pdbx_strand_id
1 'polypeptide(L)'
;MSRRPFNFSTFIADKFSVKHWTFLILITFSSCSQNGLKFIKRNPSSVSHMGCFSAINGFPKEKSYYFGAKRTEPLATFDEQIQVTQFLYGRPGVINRKREIRNLSFDELLNYLKEKPIPYVLGPNGMKYIIDRHHFSRSLFELKSELSEKFGANAKEIKIYFQKVEFDEVNPQDLSDEEFVELMKDNKLTYLKHSNGEIKPFHKLPLSVGGLEEDYFRGLSWLVRKSGAYKKSDIPFAEFYWGEYLKKNLSLDKLKYSKKNIRKAIRLALTFSDEASKLPGFKGAIGMDELELEDLVKKSMKKLKKKNLFDLEGLDEEASV
;
A
#
# COMPACT_ATOMS: atom_id res chain seq x y z
N MET A 1 7.30 42.59 47.61
CA MET A 1 8.18 41.56 48.23
C MET A 1 7.61 40.21 47.81
N SER A 2 8.25 39.28 47.13
CA SER A 2 9.65 38.86 47.03
C SER A 2 9.87 38.20 45.65
N ARG A 3 11.13 38.08 45.26
CA ARG A 3 11.69 37.79 43.94
C ARG A 3 11.51 36.33 43.48
N ARG A 4 11.58 36.12 42.15
CA ARG A 4 11.88 34.83 41.48
C ARG A 4 13.28 34.29 41.89
N PRO A 5 13.59 33.01 41.60
CA PRO A 5 14.27 32.70 40.33
C PRO A 5 13.73 31.39 39.68
N PHE A 6 13.42 31.34 38.38
CA PHE A 6 14.30 30.89 37.29
C PHE A 6 15.35 29.84 37.68
N ASN A 7 15.20 28.61 37.16
CA ASN A 7 16.33 27.71 36.97
C ASN A 7 16.25 27.01 35.61
N PHE A 8 17.38 27.03 34.92
CA PHE A 8 17.62 26.58 33.56
C PHE A 8 18.22 25.17 33.57
N SER A 9 18.08 24.48 32.44
CA SER A 9 18.88 23.35 31.96
C SER A 9 18.67 21.97 32.60
N THR A 10 18.23 21.02 31.77
CA THR A 10 19.11 19.97 31.28
C THR A 10 18.46 19.29 30.08
N PHE A 11 19.02 19.58 28.91
CA PHE A 11 18.85 18.80 27.68
C PHE A 11 19.45 17.40 27.92
N ILE A 12 18.67 16.35 27.74
CA ILE A 12 19.20 15.01 27.47
C ILE A 12 18.80 14.66 26.04
N ALA A 13 19.80 14.80 25.16
CA ALA A 13 19.78 14.31 23.80
C ALA A 13 20.01 12.80 23.83
N ASP A 14 18.99 12.02 23.48
CA ASP A 14 19.18 10.59 23.22
C ASP A 14 19.85 10.41 21.86
N LYS A 15 21.11 9.97 21.94
CA LYS A 15 21.99 9.64 20.83
C LYS A 15 21.44 8.43 20.06
N PHE A 16 21.03 8.66 18.82
CA PHE A 16 20.97 7.60 17.80
C PHE A 16 22.38 7.12 17.47
N SER A 17 22.73 5.90 17.90
CA SER A 17 23.93 5.20 17.46
C SER A 17 23.67 4.53 16.12
N VAL A 18 24.03 5.20 15.02
CA VAL A 18 24.08 4.62 13.68
C VAL A 18 25.47 4.04 13.48
N LYS A 19 25.62 2.73 13.70
CA LYS A 19 26.84 2.00 13.32
C LYS A 19 26.96 2.00 11.79
N HIS A 20 27.87 2.83 11.29
CA HIS A 20 28.32 2.79 9.90
C HIS A 20 29.07 1.48 9.64
N TRP A 21 28.59 0.68 8.69
CA TRP A 21 29.37 -0.37 8.05
C TRP A 21 29.91 0.21 6.74
N THR A 22 31.18 0.59 6.74
CA THR A 22 31.94 0.89 5.51
C THR A 22 32.38 -0.43 4.89
N PHE A 23 31.75 -0.81 3.78
CA PHE A 23 32.31 -1.83 2.88
C PHE A 23 33.20 -1.12 1.86
N LEU A 24 34.51 -1.35 1.96
CA LEU A 24 35.47 -1.02 0.91
C LEU A 24 35.24 -2.01 -0.24
N ILE A 25 34.81 -1.51 -1.41
CA ILE A 25 34.88 -2.26 -2.66
C ILE A 25 36.12 -1.78 -3.40
N LEU A 26 37.15 -2.62 -3.42
CA LEU A 26 38.29 -2.52 -4.31
C LEU A 26 37.81 -2.85 -5.73
N ILE A 27 37.66 -1.83 -6.58
CA ILE A 27 37.45 -2.01 -8.02
C ILE A 27 38.83 -1.97 -8.68
N THR A 28 39.29 -3.11 -9.18
CA THR A 28 40.42 -3.17 -10.11
C THR A 28 39.93 -2.73 -11.49
N PHE A 29 40.41 -1.58 -11.96
CA PHE A 29 40.26 -1.17 -13.35
C PHE A 29 41.20 -1.99 -14.22
N SER A 30 40.65 -2.82 -15.11
CA SER A 30 41.37 -3.27 -16.29
C SER A 30 40.79 -2.56 -17.50
N SER A 31 41.61 -1.68 -18.08
CA SER A 31 41.32 -0.90 -19.26
C SER A 31 41.21 -1.79 -20.50
N CYS A 32 40.13 -1.66 -21.26
CA CYS A 32 40.20 -1.90 -22.69
C CYS A 32 39.47 -0.80 -23.48
N SER A 33 40.30 -0.16 -24.29
CA SER A 33 40.11 0.86 -25.32
C SER A 33 38.73 1.08 -25.93
N GLN A 34 38.45 2.38 -26.09
CA GLN A 34 37.56 2.99 -27.06
C GLN A 34 37.65 2.35 -28.46
N ASN A 35 36.51 2.26 -29.15
CA ASN A 35 36.39 2.67 -30.56
C ASN A 35 34.92 2.69 -31.03
N GLY A 36 34.50 3.85 -31.55
CA GLY A 36 33.73 3.93 -32.79
C GLY A 36 32.19 3.97 -32.68
N LEU A 37 31.64 5.19 -32.70
CA LEU A 37 30.30 5.44 -33.25
C LEU A 37 30.20 4.93 -34.69
N LYS A 38 29.17 4.13 -35.00
CA LYS A 38 28.54 4.09 -36.33
C LYS A 38 27.03 3.85 -36.21
N PHE A 39 26.26 4.86 -36.62
CA PHE A 39 24.87 4.75 -37.03
C PHE A 39 24.76 3.90 -38.30
N ILE A 40 23.95 2.83 -38.31
CA ILE A 40 23.44 2.21 -39.54
C ILE A 40 21.95 1.84 -39.35
N LYS A 41 21.18 2.15 -40.40
CA LYS A 41 19.72 2.03 -40.59
C LYS A 41 19.19 0.59 -40.57
N ARG A 42 17.89 0.50 -40.27
CA ARG A 42 16.95 -0.64 -40.33
C ARG A 42 17.02 -1.49 -41.62
N ASN A 43 16.71 -2.79 -41.49
CA ASN A 43 15.65 -3.42 -42.30
C ASN A 43 15.03 -4.66 -41.61
N PRO A 44 13.75 -4.98 -41.85
CA PRO A 44 12.98 -6.00 -41.12
C PRO A 44 12.82 -7.29 -41.92
N SER A 45 13.02 -8.45 -41.29
CA SER A 45 12.41 -9.72 -41.70
C SER A 45 12.89 -10.88 -40.83
N SER A 46 12.04 -11.35 -39.91
CA SER A 46 11.77 -12.78 -39.68
C SER A 46 10.80 -12.93 -38.52
N VAL A 47 9.55 -13.21 -38.86
CA VAL A 47 8.56 -13.72 -37.91
C VAL A 47 8.92 -15.17 -37.63
N SER A 48 9.20 -15.49 -36.37
CA SER A 48 9.09 -16.85 -35.85
C SER A 48 8.46 -16.79 -34.46
N HIS A 49 7.20 -17.20 -34.40
CA HIS A 49 6.48 -17.51 -33.17
C HIS A 49 7.24 -18.60 -32.41
N MET A 50 7.66 -18.32 -31.18
CA MET A 50 7.84 -19.37 -30.17
C MET A 50 7.88 -18.80 -28.75
N GLY A 51 7.02 -19.35 -27.90
CA GLY A 51 7.36 -19.59 -26.50
C GLY A 51 7.16 -18.43 -25.54
N CYS A 52 5.97 -18.38 -24.94
CA CYS A 52 5.74 -17.76 -23.65
C CYS A 52 6.72 -18.34 -22.61
N PHE A 53 7.78 -17.60 -22.28
CA PHE A 53 8.64 -17.82 -21.13
C PHE A 53 9.20 -16.46 -20.70
N SER A 54 8.37 -15.61 -20.09
CA SER A 54 8.89 -14.54 -19.25
C SER A 54 9.33 -15.17 -17.93
N ALA A 55 10.52 -15.77 -17.97
CA ALA A 55 11.28 -16.09 -16.80
C ALA A 55 11.38 -14.84 -15.93
N ILE A 56 11.15 -15.05 -14.64
CA ILE A 56 11.27 -14.09 -13.55
C ILE A 56 12.73 -13.59 -13.56
N ASN A 57 13.00 -12.53 -14.30
CA ASN A 57 14.30 -11.88 -14.31
C ASN A 57 14.31 -10.77 -13.27
N GLY A 58 15.13 -11.00 -12.24
CA GLY A 58 15.87 -9.95 -11.54
C GLY A 58 15.15 -9.30 -10.37
N PHE A 59 15.80 -9.33 -9.21
CA PHE A 59 15.47 -8.56 -8.02
C PHE A 59 15.18 -7.07 -8.33
N PRO A 60 14.32 -6.40 -7.53
CA PRO A 60 13.69 -5.13 -7.90
C PRO A 60 14.72 -4.04 -8.22
N LYS A 61 14.51 -3.35 -9.36
CA LYS A 61 15.11 -2.03 -9.63
C LYS A 61 14.98 -1.18 -8.35
N GLU A 62 16.08 -0.55 -7.95
CA GLU A 62 16.03 0.56 -6.99
C GLU A 62 14.85 1.46 -7.33
N LYS A 63 14.11 1.96 -6.33
CA LYS A 63 13.01 2.89 -6.60
C LYS A 63 13.59 4.05 -7.39
N SER A 64 13.19 4.20 -8.65
CA SER A 64 13.70 5.27 -9.52
C SER A 64 13.03 6.61 -9.24
N TYR A 65 12.60 6.81 -7.99
CA TYR A 65 11.82 7.94 -7.56
C TYR A 65 12.08 8.27 -6.10
N TYR A 66 11.92 9.55 -5.76
CA TYR A 66 12.05 10.07 -4.41
C TYR A 66 10.84 10.94 -4.05
N PHE A 67 10.72 11.26 -2.75
CA PHE A 67 9.63 12.08 -2.25
C PHE A 67 10.03 13.56 -2.22
N GLY A 68 9.38 14.35 -3.04
CA GLY A 68 9.55 15.79 -3.13
C GLY A 68 8.67 16.58 -2.16
N ALA A 69 8.25 17.75 -2.63
CA ALA A 69 7.52 18.73 -1.85
C ALA A 69 6.15 18.23 -1.37
N LYS A 70 5.75 18.73 -0.19
CA LYS A 70 4.40 18.54 0.35
C LYS A 70 3.48 19.67 -0.06
N ARG A 71 2.22 19.33 -0.33
CA ARG A 71 1.12 20.26 -0.60
C ARG A 71 -0.07 19.91 0.27
N THR A 72 -1.01 20.82 0.40
CA THR A 72 -2.22 20.61 1.21
C THR A 72 -3.46 20.94 0.41
N GLU A 73 -4.52 20.17 0.64
CA GLU A 73 -5.86 20.43 0.12
C GLU A 73 -6.87 20.44 1.28
N PRO A 74 -7.96 21.22 1.20
CA PRO A 74 -9.06 21.11 2.17
C PRO A 74 -9.68 19.70 2.18
N LEU A 75 -10.10 19.21 3.35
CA LEU A 75 -10.81 17.93 3.48
C LEU A 75 -12.10 17.86 2.61
N ALA A 76 -12.75 18.99 2.35
CA ALA A 76 -13.98 19.00 1.56
C ALA A 76 -13.77 18.62 0.08
N THR A 77 -12.61 18.99 -0.49
CA THR A 77 -12.33 18.96 -1.94
C THR A 77 -11.10 18.12 -2.28
N PHE A 78 -10.43 17.48 -1.31
CA PHE A 78 -9.18 16.75 -1.55
C PHE A 78 -9.30 15.62 -2.57
N ASP A 79 -10.50 15.07 -2.76
CA ASP A 79 -10.77 13.97 -3.68
C ASP A 79 -11.12 14.42 -5.11
N GLU A 80 -11.30 15.72 -5.36
CA GLU A 80 -11.66 16.26 -6.68
C GLU A 80 -10.47 16.32 -7.66
N GLN A 81 -9.24 16.33 -7.13
CA GLN A 81 -8.01 16.49 -7.93
C GLN A 81 -7.08 15.28 -7.88
N ILE A 82 -7.64 14.11 -7.56
CA ILE A 82 -6.86 12.87 -7.48
C ILE A 82 -7.40 11.82 -8.43
N GLN A 83 -6.49 11.03 -8.98
CA GLN A 83 -6.79 9.80 -9.68
C GLN A 83 -6.31 8.62 -8.83
N VAL A 84 -7.14 7.60 -8.62
CA VAL A 84 -6.66 6.37 -7.96
C VAL A 84 -5.88 5.51 -8.94
N THR A 85 -4.85 4.82 -8.43
CA THR A 85 -4.01 3.91 -9.24
C THR A 85 -4.34 2.44 -9.01
N GLN A 86 -5.48 2.15 -8.40
CA GLN A 86 -6.03 0.80 -8.21
C GLN A 86 -7.56 0.82 -8.30
N PHE A 87 -8.16 -0.32 -8.63
CA PHE A 87 -9.62 -0.46 -8.69
C PHE A 87 -10.26 -0.78 -7.33
N LEU A 88 -9.55 -1.59 -6.53
CA LEU A 88 -10.16 -2.31 -5.42
C LEU A 88 -9.64 -1.81 -4.07
N TYR A 89 -10.44 -1.94 -3.02
CA TYR A 89 -10.01 -1.77 -1.64
C TYR A 89 -10.54 -2.89 -0.74
N GLY A 90 -10.05 -2.94 0.49
CA GLY A 90 -10.49 -3.92 1.48
C GLY A 90 -11.20 -3.22 2.64
N ARG A 91 -12.50 -3.46 2.80
CA ARG A 91 -13.37 -2.77 3.77
C ARG A 91 -12.84 -2.76 5.22
N PRO A 92 -12.32 -3.86 5.81
CA PRO A 92 -11.88 -3.85 7.21
C PRO A 92 -10.79 -2.81 7.50
N GLY A 93 -9.91 -2.55 6.53
CA GLY A 93 -8.86 -1.54 6.65
C GLY A 93 -9.41 -0.12 6.70
N VAL A 94 -10.46 0.17 5.93
CA VAL A 94 -11.16 1.46 5.91
C VAL A 94 -11.94 1.64 7.22
N ILE A 95 -12.76 0.66 7.62
CA ILE A 95 -13.55 0.74 8.86
C ILE A 95 -12.65 0.93 10.08
N ASN A 96 -11.58 0.14 10.21
CA ASN A 96 -10.65 0.30 11.33
C ASN A 96 -10.02 1.70 11.34
N ARG A 97 -9.69 2.25 10.17
CA ARG A 97 -9.15 3.60 10.07
C ARG A 97 -10.19 4.66 10.46
N LYS A 98 -11.44 4.50 10.04
CA LYS A 98 -12.52 5.41 10.45
C LYS A 98 -12.69 5.43 11.95
N ARG A 99 -12.71 4.26 12.59
CA ARG A 99 -12.74 4.12 14.05
C ARG A 99 -11.59 4.85 14.73
N GLU A 100 -10.36 4.71 14.22
CA GLU A 100 -9.19 5.43 14.74
C GLU A 100 -9.41 6.95 14.65
N ILE A 101 -9.82 7.46 13.49
CA ILE A 101 -10.02 8.89 13.23
C ILE A 101 -11.14 9.48 14.10
N ARG A 102 -12.26 8.76 14.27
CA ARG A 102 -13.40 9.18 15.09
C ARG A 102 -13.01 9.47 16.53
N ASN A 103 -12.04 8.72 17.06
CA ASN A 103 -11.59 8.84 18.44
C ASN A 103 -10.55 9.95 18.66
N LEU A 104 -10.08 10.62 17.61
CA LEU A 104 -9.13 11.73 17.75
C LEU A 104 -9.84 13.02 18.16
N SER A 105 -9.20 13.78 19.04
CA SER A 105 -9.48 15.21 19.22
C SER A 105 -9.08 15.99 17.96
N PHE A 106 -9.43 17.27 17.91
CA PHE A 106 -9.13 18.11 16.75
C PHE A 106 -7.62 18.24 16.49
N ASP A 107 -6.84 18.57 17.51
CA ASP A 107 -5.38 18.72 17.39
C ASP A 107 -4.69 17.39 17.04
N GLU A 108 -5.15 16.29 17.63
CA GLU A 108 -4.65 14.96 17.29
C GLU A 108 -4.95 14.61 15.83
N LEU A 109 -6.14 14.96 15.31
CA LEU A 109 -6.47 14.76 13.90
C LEU A 109 -5.55 15.57 13.00
N LEU A 110 -5.33 16.86 13.27
CA LEU A 110 -4.44 17.69 12.46
C LEU A 110 -3.02 17.13 12.40
N ASN A 111 -2.47 16.70 13.55
CA ASN A 111 -1.17 16.05 13.63
C ASN A 111 -1.17 14.70 12.88
N TYR A 112 -2.22 13.89 13.06
CA TYR A 112 -2.36 12.60 12.41
C TYR A 112 -2.32 12.71 10.88
N LEU A 113 -2.99 13.71 10.30
CA LEU A 113 -3.03 13.97 8.87
C LEU A 113 -1.66 14.46 8.34
N LYS A 114 -0.98 15.34 9.07
CA LYS A 114 0.34 15.88 8.73
C LYS A 114 1.42 14.81 8.62
N GLU A 115 1.36 13.81 9.50
CA GLU A 115 2.29 12.67 9.51
C GLU A 115 2.04 11.66 8.38
N LYS A 116 0.89 11.71 7.71
CA LYS A 116 0.44 10.70 6.75
C LYS A 116 0.13 11.33 5.40
N PRO A 117 1.11 12.02 4.77
CA PRO A 117 0.88 12.59 3.45
C PRO A 117 0.57 11.48 2.44
N ILE A 118 -0.38 11.75 1.54
CA ILE A 118 -0.76 10.87 0.44
C ILE A 118 0.26 11.05 -0.68
N PRO A 119 1.06 10.02 -0.99
CA PRO A 119 2.04 10.12 -2.05
C PRO A 119 1.35 10.08 -3.41
N TYR A 120 1.79 10.93 -4.34
CA TYR A 120 1.21 11.00 -5.68
C TYR A 120 2.26 11.29 -6.76
N VAL A 121 2.02 10.79 -7.96
CA VAL A 121 2.71 11.23 -9.18
C VAL A 121 1.84 12.26 -9.88
N LEU A 122 2.42 13.37 -10.33
CA LEU A 122 1.71 14.37 -11.13
C LEU A 122 1.81 13.96 -12.60
N GLY A 123 0.70 13.55 -13.21
CA GLY A 123 0.71 13.03 -14.59
C GLY A 123 0.57 14.12 -15.67
N PRO A 124 0.59 13.73 -16.95
CA PRO A 124 0.61 14.66 -18.10
C PRO A 124 -0.62 15.55 -18.22
N ASN A 125 -1.76 15.11 -17.67
CA ASN A 125 -2.99 15.88 -17.59
C ASN A 125 -3.06 16.82 -16.36
N GLY A 126 -1.98 16.95 -15.58
CA GLY A 126 -1.96 17.74 -14.34
C GLY A 126 -2.69 17.10 -13.16
N MET A 127 -3.18 15.85 -13.29
CA MET A 127 -3.87 15.14 -12.20
C MET A 127 -2.90 14.48 -11.23
N LYS A 128 -3.29 14.42 -9.94
CA LYS A 128 -2.51 13.75 -8.89
C LYS A 128 -2.87 12.26 -8.83
N TYR A 129 -2.02 11.39 -9.38
CA TYR A 129 -2.21 9.94 -9.33
C TYR A 129 -1.69 9.40 -7.99
N ILE A 130 -2.59 9.05 -7.07
CA ILE A 130 -2.19 8.60 -5.73
C ILE A 130 -1.63 7.18 -5.78
N ILE A 131 -0.39 6.98 -5.34
CA ILE A 131 0.33 5.70 -5.51
C ILE A 131 0.30 4.80 -4.27
N ASP A 132 -0.15 5.34 -3.13
CA ASP A 132 -0.35 4.60 -1.89
C ASP A 132 -1.40 5.33 -1.05
N ARG A 133 -1.81 4.68 0.04
CA ARG A 133 -2.77 5.17 1.04
C ARG A 133 -4.22 5.25 0.56
N HIS A 134 -4.62 4.47 -0.45
CA HIS A 134 -6.01 4.44 -0.94
C HIS A 134 -7.03 4.13 0.17
N HIS A 135 -6.76 3.19 1.10
CA HIS A 135 -7.65 2.95 2.25
C HIS A 135 -7.76 4.15 3.20
N PHE A 136 -6.68 4.92 3.36
CA PHE A 136 -6.68 6.13 4.17
C PHE A 136 -7.50 7.23 3.49
N SER A 137 -7.23 7.48 2.22
CA SER A 137 -7.98 8.46 1.42
C SER A 137 -9.46 8.10 1.36
N ARG A 138 -9.79 6.81 1.17
CA ARG A 138 -11.17 6.30 1.23
C ARG A 138 -11.82 6.56 2.59
N SER A 139 -11.12 6.31 3.69
CA SER A 139 -11.65 6.58 5.04
C SER A 139 -11.94 8.06 5.28
N LEU A 140 -11.10 8.96 4.76
CA LEU A 140 -11.31 10.40 4.84
C LEU A 140 -12.49 10.85 3.98
N PHE A 141 -12.60 10.30 2.77
CA PHE A 141 -13.72 10.56 1.86
C PHE A 141 -15.05 10.16 2.50
N GLU A 142 -15.13 8.98 3.12
CA GLU A 142 -16.34 8.53 3.81
C GLU A 142 -16.65 9.31 5.09
N LEU A 143 -15.64 9.91 5.73
CA LEU A 143 -15.79 10.67 6.98
C LEU A 143 -15.96 12.18 6.78
N LYS A 144 -15.77 12.73 5.58
CA LYS A 144 -15.66 14.19 5.41
C LYS A 144 -16.87 14.97 5.94
N SER A 145 -18.08 14.45 5.75
CA SER A 145 -19.31 15.02 6.29
C SER A 145 -19.40 14.88 7.81
N GLU A 146 -19.08 13.70 8.34
CA GLU A 146 -19.08 13.42 9.79
C GLU A 146 -18.07 14.29 10.54
N LEU A 147 -16.88 14.50 9.96
CA LEU A 147 -15.85 15.38 10.53
C LEU A 147 -16.27 16.86 10.46
N SER A 148 -16.99 17.24 9.40
CA SER A 148 -17.53 18.59 9.26
C SER A 148 -18.60 18.87 10.31
N GLU A 149 -19.47 17.90 10.61
CA GLU A 149 -20.46 17.99 11.70
C GLU A 149 -19.77 18.02 13.06
N LYS A 150 -18.86 17.07 13.33
CA LYS A 150 -18.17 16.93 14.62
C LYS A 150 -17.40 18.19 15.03
N PHE A 151 -16.75 18.87 14.08
CA PHE A 151 -15.87 20.01 14.37
C PHE A 151 -16.45 21.37 13.95
N GLY A 152 -17.64 21.40 13.33
CA GLY A 152 -18.32 22.62 12.92
C GLY A 152 -17.42 23.55 12.09
N ALA A 153 -17.33 24.81 12.50
CA ALA A 153 -16.52 25.82 11.79
C ALA A 153 -15.03 25.44 11.67
N ASN A 154 -14.48 24.74 12.67
CA ASN A 154 -13.07 24.34 12.71
C ASN A 154 -12.73 23.32 11.61
N ALA A 155 -13.73 22.62 11.04
CA ALA A 155 -13.50 21.67 9.96
C ALA A 155 -12.83 22.29 8.72
N LYS A 156 -12.98 23.61 8.50
CA LYS A 156 -12.34 24.36 7.41
C LYS A 156 -10.80 24.38 7.50
N GLU A 157 -10.28 24.19 8.71
CA GLU A 157 -8.84 24.13 8.99
C GLU A 157 -8.26 22.73 8.74
N ILE A 158 -9.11 21.70 8.59
CA ILE A 158 -8.64 20.34 8.32
C ILE A 158 -8.07 20.27 6.90
N LYS A 159 -6.76 20.07 6.82
CA LYS A 159 -6.02 19.92 5.57
C LYS A 159 -5.52 18.48 5.39
N ILE A 160 -5.70 17.97 4.18
CA ILE A 160 -5.12 16.71 3.72
C ILE A 160 -3.77 17.01 3.09
N TYR A 161 -2.75 16.29 3.55
CA TYR A 161 -1.39 16.46 3.06
C TYR A 161 -1.13 15.51 1.90
N PHE A 162 -0.52 16.03 0.85
CA PHE A 162 -0.03 15.28 -0.30
C PHE A 162 1.47 15.42 -0.38
N GLN A 163 2.15 14.41 -0.90
CA GLN A 163 3.59 14.45 -1.14
C GLN A 163 3.90 14.01 -2.56
N LYS A 164 4.50 14.91 -3.34
CA LYS A 164 4.83 14.62 -4.74
C LYS A 164 5.93 13.58 -4.81
N VAL A 165 5.79 12.66 -5.75
CA VAL A 165 6.79 11.70 -6.17
C VAL A 165 7.48 12.27 -7.40
N GLU A 166 8.80 12.37 -7.34
CA GLU A 166 9.66 12.88 -8.40
C GLU A 166 10.56 11.75 -8.90
N PHE A 167 10.96 11.80 -10.17
CA PHE A 167 11.85 10.83 -10.80
C PHE A 167 13.12 11.55 -11.26
N ASP A 168 14.26 10.88 -11.23
CA ASP A 168 15.56 11.52 -11.47
C ASP A 168 15.75 11.94 -12.94
N GLU A 169 15.31 11.10 -13.88
CA GLU A 169 15.60 11.26 -15.31
C GLU A 169 14.42 11.74 -16.16
N VAL A 170 13.20 11.70 -15.59
CA VAL A 170 11.96 11.90 -16.34
C VAL A 170 11.01 12.79 -15.55
N ASN A 171 10.45 13.81 -16.18
CA ASN A 171 9.32 14.54 -15.63
C ASN A 171 8.02 13.89 -16.13
N PRO A 172 7.21 13.25 -15.27
CA PRO A 172 6.00 12.53 -15.72
C PRO A 172 4.94 13.41 -16.40
N GLN A 173 5.01 14.73 -16.24
CA GLN A 173 4.11 15.68 -16.91
C GLN A 173 4.44 15.89 -18.39
N ASP A 174 5.68 15.62 -18.79
CA ASP A 174 6.14 15.85 -20.17
C ASP A 174 5.97 14.58 -21.06
N LEU A 175 5.46 13.49 -20.47
CA LEU A 175 5.28 12.20 -21.13
C LEU A 175 3.97 12.14 -21.94
N SER A 176 3.94 11.27 -22.95
CA SER A 176 2.65 10.81 -23.51
C SER A 176 1.86 9.99 -22.49
N ASP A 177 0.56 9.80 -22.72
CA ASP A 177 -0.27 8.95 -21.85
C ASP A 177 0.27 7.51 -21.79
N GLU A 178 0.74 6.96 -22.90
CA GLU A 178 1.33 5.62 -22.96
C GLU A 178 2.63 5.51 -22.18
N GLU A 179 3.54 6.48 -22.34
CA GLU A 179 4.82 6.52 -21.62
C GLU A 179 4.59 6.68 -20.11
N PHE A 180 3.62 7.51 -19.73
CA PHE A 180 3.22 7.67 -18.33
C PHE A 180 2.70 6.36 -17.74
N VAL A 181 1.83 5.65 -18.46
CA VAL A 181 1.31 4.34 -18.00
C VAL A 181 2.44 3.33 -17.83
N GLU A 182 3.41 3.29 -18.75
CA GLU A 182 4.55 2.38 -18.62
C GLU A 182 5.44 2.75 -17.44
N LEU A 183 5.73 4.04 -17.23
CA LEU A 183 6.44 4.53 -16.04
C LEU A 183 5.77 4.05 -14.74
N MET A 184 4.44 4.17 -14.65
CA MET A 184 3.66 3.75 -13.48
C MET A 184 3.70 2.23 -13.28
N LYS A 185 3.67 1.43 -14.35
CA LYS A 185 3.73 -0.05 -14.30
C LYS A 185 5.13 -0.57 -13.94
N ASP A 186 6.17 0.02 -14.52
CA ASP A 186 7.56 -0.36 -14.29
C ASP A 186 7.98 -0.12 -12.84
N ASN A 187 7.50 0.98 -12.26
CA ASN A 187 7.75 1.34 -10.87
C ASN A 187 6.78 0.71 -9.88
N LYS A 188 5.85 -0.16 -10.33
CA LYS A 188 4.84 -0.79 -9.48
C LYS A 188 4.01 0.23 -8.68
N LEU A 189 3.63 1.33 -9.34
CA LEU A 189 2.85 2.44 -8.78
C LEU A 189 1.34 2.33 -9.08
N THR A 190 0.94 1.33 -9.86
CA THR A 190 -0.44 1.02 -10.18
C THR A 190 -0.74 -0.47 -10.07
N TYR A 191 -1.95 -0.80 -9.62
CA TYR A 191 -2.48 -2.17 -9.57
C TYR A 191 -3.74 -2.27 -10.43
N LEU A 192 -3.59 -2.83 -11.63
CA LEU A 192 -4.65 -2.84 -12.66
C LEU A 192 -5.51 -4.10 -12.68
N LYS A 193 -5.22 -5.07 -11.80
CA LYS A 193 -5.98 -6.32 -11.74
C LYS A 193 -7.27 -6.12 -10.93
N HIS A 194 -8.39 -6.50 -11.52
CA HIS A 194 -9.73 -6.42 -10.95
C HIS A 194 -10.08 -7.71 -10.18
N SER A 195 -11.22 -7.72 -9.48
CA SER A 195 -11.59 -8.78 -8.53
C SER A 195 -11.78 -10.13 -9.23
N ASN A 196 -12.26 -10.13 -10.48
CA ASN A 196 -12.38 -11.31 -11.34
C ASN A 196 -11.02 -11.86 -11.85
N GLY A 197 -9.91 -11.17 -11.58
CA GLY A 197 -8.57 -11.52 -12.05
C GLY A 197 -8.17 -10.91 -13.39
N GLU A 198 -9.07 -10.18 -14.05
CA GLU A 198 -8.82 -9.47 -15.30
C GLU A 198 -7.92 -8.26 -15.08
N ILE A 199 -6.98 -8.02 -15.99
CA ILE A 199 -6.19 -6.79 -16.01
C ILE A 199 -6.95 -5.76 -16.84
N LYS A 200 -7.51 -4.73 -16.18
CA LYS A 200 -8.25 -3.67 -16.85
C LYS A 200 -7.30 -2.56 -17.36
N PRO A 201 -7.64 -1.87 -18.46
CA PRO A 201 -6.84 -0.75 -18.95
C PRO A 201 -6.69 0.38 -17.92
N PHE A 202 -5.55 1.07 -17.94
CA PHE A 202 -5.24 2.15 -16.98
C PHE A 202 -6.29 3.28 -16.99
N HIS A 203 -6.76 3.70 -18.16
CA HIS A 203 -7.77 4.76 -18.30
C HIS A 203 -9.15 4.38 -17.74
N LYS A 204 -9.37 3.11 -17.37
CA LYS A 204 -10.60 2.67 -16.68
C LYS A 204 -10.53 2.84 -15.16
N LEU A 205 -9.36 3.18 -14.61
CA LEU A 205 -9.22 3.44 -13.18
C LEU A 205 -10.22 4.49 -12.71
N PRO A 206 -10.81 4.34 -11.50
CA PRO A 206 -11.76 5.31 -10.99
C PRO A 206 -11.16 6.72 -10.88
N LEU A 207 -11.98 7.73 -11.19
CA LEU A 207 -11.56 9.14 -11.16
C LEU A 207 -11.50 9.74 -9.75
N SER A 208 -11.84 8.96 -8.72
CA SER A 208 -11.75 9.41 -7.33
C SER A 208 -11.67 8.20 -6.39
N VAL A 209 -11.31 8.46 -5.13
CA VAL A 209 -11.34 7.43 -4.07
C VAL A 209 -12.75 6.92 -3.77
N GLY A 210 -13.78 7.70 -4.11
CA GLY A 210 -15.19 7.30 -4.02
C GLY A 210 -15.56 6.18 -4.99
N GLY A 211 -14.85 6.06 -6.11
CA GLY A 211 -15.10 5.02 -7.12
C GLY A 211 -14.36 3.69 -6.88
N LEU A 212 -13.58 3.56 -5.80
CA LEU A 212 -12.97 2.27 -5.44
C LEU A 212 -14.05 1.24 -5.07
N GLU A 213 -13.90 0.04 -5.62
CA GLU A 213 -14.81 -1.09 -5.38
C GLU A 213 -14.28 -1.98 -4.24
N GLU A 214 -15.18 -2.58 -3.47
CA GLU A 214 -14.76 -3.51 -2.42
C GLU A 214 -14.28 -4.84 -3.00
N ASP A 215 -13.16 -5.34 -2.48
CA ASP A 215 -12.70 -6.72 -2.64
C ASP A 215 -12.64 -7.40 -1.27
N TYR A 216 -13.52 -8.39 -1.11
CA TYR A 216 -13.63 -9.20 0.11
C TYR A 216 -12.29 -9.86 0.48
N PHE A 217 -11.61 -10.50 -0.47
CA PHE A 217 -10.39 -11.23 -0.20
C PHE A 217 -9.20 -10.30 0.05
N ARG A 218 -9.19 -9.12 -0.56
CA ARG A 218 -8.24 -8.04 -0.21
C ARG A 218 -8.43 -7.56 1.22
N GLY A 219 -9.68 -7.46 1.68
CA GLY A 219 -10.02 -7.16 3.07
C GLY A 219 -9.64 -8.28 4.04
N LEU A 220 -9.94 -9.53 3.66
CA LEU A 220 -9.65 -10.73 4.45
C LEU A 220 -8.14 -10.90 4.64
N SER A 221 -7.37 -10.71 3.56
CA SER A 221 -5.91 -10.69 3.57
C SER A 221 -5.36 -9.67 4.57
N TRP A 222 -5.93 -8.47 4.65
CA TRP A 222 -5.52 -7.47 5.65
C TRP A 222 -5.75 -7.97 7.09
N LEU A 223 -6.88 -8.62 7.37
CA LEU A 223 -7.15 -9.23 8.69
C LEU A 223 -6.15 -10.35 9.00
N VAL A 224 -5.85 -11.21 8.03
CA VAL A 224 -4.84 -12.28 8.16
C VAL A 224 -3.46 -11.67 8.46
N ARG A 225 -3.08 -10.55 7.84
CA ARG A 225 -1.83 -9.84 8.20
C ARG A 225 -1.86 -9.31 9.63
N LYS A 226 -2.97 -8.69 10.03
CA LYS A 226 -3.13 -8.10 11.37
C LYS A 226 -3.11 -9.15 12.48
N SER A 227 -3.51 -10.39 12.17
CA SER A 227 -3.40 -11.55 13.07
C SER A 227 -1.95 -12.01 13.25
N GLY A 228 -1.05 -11.65 12.31
CA GLY A 228 0.35 -12.05 12.31
C GLY A 228 0.63 -13.40 11.66
N ALA A 229 -0.35 -13.94 10.93
CA ALA A 229 -0.21 -15.17 10.14
C ALA A 229 0.80 -15.02 8.99
N TYR A 230 0.97 -13.81 8.46
CA TYR A 230 2.11 -13.46 7.61
C TYR A 230 2.67 -12.07 7.99
N LYS A 231 3.94 -11.82 7.67
CA LYS A 231 4.66 -10.57 7.98
C LYS A 231 4.29 -9.47 6.99
N LYS A 232 4.37 -8.21 7.45
CA LYS A 232 4.41 -7.08 6.52
C LYS A 232 5.62 -7.26 5.59
N SER A 233 5.42 -6.98 4.30
CA SER A 233 6.48 -6.98 3.30
C SER A 233 6.58 -5.59 2.67
N ASP A 234 7.77 -5.25 2.17
CA ASP A 234 8.00 -4.06 1.35
C ASP A 234 7.76 -4.32 -0.15
N ILE A 235 7.43 -5.57 -0.51
CA ILE A 235 6.97 -5.93 -1.86
C ILE A 235 5.64 -5.20 -2.14
N PRO A 236 5.55 -4.41 -3.22
CA PRO A 236 4.31 -3.74 -3.60
C PRO A 236 3.16 -4.71 -3.77
N PHE A 237 1.96 -4.29 -3.35
CA PHE A 237 0.72 -5.03 -3.51
C PHE A 237 0.67 -6.40 -2.79
N ALA A 238 1.54 -6.65 -1.79
CA ALA A 238 1.61 -7.92 -1.07
C ALA A 238 0.24 -8.44 -0.59
N GLU A 239 -0.61 -7.59 -0.01
CA GLU A 239 -1.93 -8.03 0.44
C GLU A 239 -2.91 -8.38 -0.70
N PHE A 240 -2.70 -7.89 -1.92
CA PHE A 240 -3.46 -8.33 -3.10
C PHE A 240 -3.06 -9.76 -3.47
N TYR A 241 -1.78 -10.09 -3.53
CA TYR A 241 -1.33 -11.47 -3.81
C TYR A 241 -1.87 -12.48 -2.79
N TRP A 242 -1.85 -12.09 -1.51
CA TRP A 242 -2.50 -12.89 -0.46
C TRP A 242 -4.02 -12.98 -0.64
N GLY A 243 -4.69 -11.91 -1.08
CA GLY A 243 -6.12 -11.94 -1.40
C GLY A 243 -6.44 -12.94 -2.51
N GLU A 244 -5.64 -12.95 -3.58
CA GLU A 244 -5.80 -13.89 -4.69
C GLU A 244 -5.57 -15.34 -4.27
N TYR A 245 -4.52 -15.59 -3.49
CA TYR A 245 -4.26 -16.92 -2.92
C TYR A 245 -5.44 -17.41 -2.08
N LEU A 246 -5.98 -16.55 -1.20
CA LEU A 246 -7.14 -16.88 -0.39
C LEU A 246 -8.38 -17.12 -1.28
N LYS A 247 -8.63 -16.29 -2.30
CA LYS A 247 -9.76 -16.46 -3.21
C LYS A 247 -9.72 -17.80 -3.93
N LYS A 248 -8.55 -18.22 -4.39
CA LYS A 248 -8.35 -19.47 -5.12
C LYS A 248 -8.49 -20.72 -4.24
N ASN A 249 -8.03 -20.65 -2.99
CA ASN A 249 -7.84 -21.83 -2.15
C ASN A 249 -8.82 -21.94 -0.97
N LEU A 250 -9.63 -20.91 -0.71
CA LEU A 250 -10.55 -20.89 0.42
C LEU A 250 -12.00 -21.09 -0.03
N SER A 251 -12.58 -22.24 0.31
CA SER A 251 -14.02 -22.48 0.12
C SER A 251 -14.85 -21.89 1.26
N LEU A 252 -15.71 -20.92 0.92
CA LEU A 252 -16.58 -20.19 1.84
C LEU A 252 -18.03 -20.24 1.38
N ASP A 253 -18.95 -20.49 2.33
CA ASP A 253 -20.40 -20.52 2.07
C ASP A 253 -20.95 -19.11 1.75
N LYS A 254 -20.39 -18.08 2.39
CA LYS A 254 -20.77 -16.67 2.25
C LYS A 254 -19.55 -15.76 2.41
N LEU A 255 -19.51 -14.66 1.64
CA LEU A 255 -18.45 -13.66 1.69
C LEU A 255 -18.69 -12.63 2.80
N LYS A 256 -18.53 -13.09 4.05
CA LYS A 256 -18.61 -12.27 5.26
C LYS A 256 -17.35 -12.35 6.09
N TYR A 257 -16.98 -11.29 6.79
CA TYR A 257 -15.80 -11.26 7.66
C TYR A 257 -16.06 -11.93 9.03
N SER A 258 -16.77 -13.06 9.03
CA SER A 258 -17.07 -13.79 10.26
C SER A 258 -15.82 -14.39 10.90
N LYS A 259 -15.85 -14.58 12.23
CA LYS A 259 -14.78 -15.27 12.98
C LYS A 259 -14.43 -16.64 12.38
N LYS A 260 -15.42 -17.38 11.85
CA LYS A 260 -15.23 -18.66 11.15
C LYS A 260 -14.37 -18.49 9.89
N ASN A 261 -14.73 -17.55 9.00
CA ASN A 261 -14.03 -17.33 7.74
C ASN A 261 -12.62 -16.80 7.97
N ILE A 262 -12.46 -15.84 8.89
CA ILE A 262 -11.15 -15.30 9.28
C ILE A 262 -10.25 -16.41 9.82
N ARG A 263 -10.76 -17.29 10.68
CA ARG A 263 -10.01 -18.42 11.22
C ARG A 263 -9.56 -19.38 10.14
N LYS A 264 -10.44 -19.74 9.19
CA LYS A 264 -10.08 -20.58 8.04
C LYS A 264 -8.97 -19.93 7.20
N ALA A 265 -9.08 -18.63 6.92
CA ALA A 265 -8.09 -17.89 6.14
C ALA A 265 -6.72 -17.81 6.86
N ILE A 266 -6.71 -17.59 8.18
CA ILE A 266 -5.48 -17.61 8.99
C ILE A 266 -4.82 -18.97 8.93
N ARG A 267 -5.59 -20.05 9.08
CA ARG A 267 -5.08 -21.41 9.00
C ARG A 267 -4.47 -21.67 7.63
N LEU A 268 -5.19 -21.36 6.55
CA LEU A 268 -4.71 -21.52 5.17
C LEU A 268 -3.42 -20.72 4.90
N ALA A 269 -3.25 -19.54 5.50
CA ALA A 269 -2.05 -18.73 5.33
C ALA A 269 -0.84 -19.24 6.13
N LEU A 270 -1.06 -20.03 7.19
CA LEU A 270 -0.02 -20.65 8.00
C LEU A 270 0.37 -22.03 7.47
N THR A 271 -0.55 -22.73 6.81
CA THR A 271 -0.29 -24.02 6.18
C THR A 271 0.68 -23.86 5.01
N PHE A 272 1.74 -24.67 5.00
CA PHE A 272 2.67 -24.70 3.89
C PHE A 272 2.02 -25.24 2.61
N SER A 273 2.24 -24.54 1.51
CA SER A 273 2.07 -25.01 0.14
C SER A 273 3.14 -24.35 -0.72
N ASP A 274 3.47 -24.95 -1.86
CA ASP A 274 4.45 -24.37 -2.78
C ASP A 274 4.04 -22.95 -3.23
N GLU A 275 2.74 -22.69 -3.37
CA GLU A 275 2.20 -21.37 -3.71
C GLU A 275 2.32 -20.41 -2.52
N ALA A 276 1.90 -20.80 -1.31
CA ALA A 276 1.96 -19.94 -0.12
C ALA A 276 3.40 -19.58 0.26
N SER A 277 4.34 -20.52 0.11
CA SER A 277 5.76 -20.33 0.46
C SER A 277 6.43 -19.22 -0.34
N LYS A 278 5.90 -18.91 -1.53
CA LYS A 278 6.38 -17.85 -2.43
C LYS A 278 5.74 -16.49 -2.15
N LEU A 279 4.72 -16.43 -1.29
CA LEU A 279 4.01 -15.19 -1.01
C LEU A 279 4.81 -14.27 -0.07
N PRO A 280 4.74 -12.94 -0.27
CA PRO A 280 5.47 -11.99 0.57
C PRO A 280 5.17 -12.13 2.06
N GLY A 281 6.22 -12.34 2.85
CA GLY A 281 6.11 -12.40 4.31
C GLY A 281 5.52 -13.70 4.85
N PHE A 282 5.46 -14.78 4.05
CA PHE A 282 5.07 -16.11 4.53
C PHE A 282 5.81 -16.51 5.82
N LYS A 283 5.10 -17.18 6.73
CA LYS A 283 5.59 -17.60 8.05
C LYS A 283 5.35 -19.07 8.38
N GLY A 284 4.65 -19.81 7.52
CA GLY A 284 4.47 -21.24 7.73
C GLY A 284 5.80 -21.98 7.59
N ALA A 285 5.79 -23.26 7.94
CA ALA A 285 6.95 -24.14 7.84
C ALA A 285 6.55 -25.47 7.22
N ILE A 286 7.48 -26.09 6.50
CA ILE A 286 7.34 -27.48 6.04
C ILE A 286 7.33 -28.38 7.27
N GLY A 287 6.38 -29.32 7.32
CA GLY A 287 6.30 -30.30 8.41
C GLY A 287 5.69 -29.80 9.72
N MET A 288 5.07 -28.61 9.73
CA MET A 288 4.29 -28.13 10.89
C MET A 288 3.16 -29.11 11.18
N ASP A 289 3.14 -29.66 12.39
CA ASP A 289 2.10 -30.59 12.80
C ASP A 289 0.75 -29.88 13.09
N GLU A 290 -0.31 -30.67 13.21
CA GLU A 290 -1.67 -30.17 13.40
C GLU A 290 -1.85 -29.40 14.72
N LEU A 291 -1.17 -29.81 15.79
CA LEU A 291 -1.27 -29.18 17.10
C LEU A 291 -0.56 -27.83 17.12
N GLU A 292 0.63 -27.76 16.52
CA GLU A 292 1.39 -26.52 16.33
C GLU A 292 0.60 -25.52 15.48
N LEU A 293 0.06 -25.96 14.34
CA LEU A 293 -0.77 -25.14 13.47
C LEU A 293 -1.98 -24.59 14.23
N GLU A 294 -2.67 -25.43 14.98
CA GLU A 294 -3.85 -25.03 15.75
C GLU A 294 -3.51 -24.01 16.85
N ASP A 295 -2.38 -24.17 17.54
CA ASP A 295 -1.90 -23.19 18.52
C ASP A 295 -1.57 -21.83 17.87
N LEU A 296 -0.92 -21.82 16.70
CA LEU A 296 -0.64 -20.60 15.94
C LEU A 296 -1.93 -19.90 15.47
N VAL A 297 -2.93 -20.67 15.01
CA VAL A 297 -4.24 -20.13 14.65
C VAL A 297 -4.92 -19.51 15.87
N LYS A 298 -4.93 -20.19 17.03
CA LYS A 298 -5.48 -19.65 18.29
C LYS A 298 -4.78 -18.36 18.71
N LYS A 299 -3.45 -18.31 18.68
CA LYS A 299 -2.64 -17.11 18.97
C LYS A 299 -3.00 -15.96 18.03
N SER A 300 -3.12 -16.24 16.73
CA SER A 300 -3.49 -15.25 15.71
C SER A 300 -4.89 -14.69 15.92
N MET A 301 -5.87 -15.55 16.23
CA MET A 301 -7.24 -15.14 16.58
C MET A 301 -7.29 -14.28 17.86
N LYS A 302 -6.54 -14.67 18.90
CA LYS A 302 -6.42 -13.89 20.15
C LYS A 302 -5.83 -12.50 19.88
N LYS A 303 -4.87 -12.38 18.96
CA LYS A 303 -4.29 -11.09 18.57
C LYS A 303 -5.32 -10.17 17.89
N LEU A 304 -6.16 -10.71 17.01
CA LEU A 304 -7.26 -9.94 16.41
C LEU A 304 -8.27 -9.47 17.46
N LYS A 305 -8.63 -10.35 18.41
CA LYS A 305 -9.49 -9.99 19.54
C LYS A 305 -8.89 -8.85 20.37
N LYS A 306 -7.60 -8.93 20.73
CA LYS A 306 -6.91 -7.85 21.48
C LYS A 306 -6.87 -6.51 20.73
N LYS A 307 -6.94 -6.53 19.40
CA LYS A 307 -7.01 -5.34 18.54
C LYS A 307 -8.45 -4.86 18.28
N ASN A 308 -9.45 -5.50 18.90
CA ASN A 308 -10.87 -5.26 18.68
C ASN A 308 -11.24 -5.28 17.18
N LEU A 309 -10.65 -6.19 16.40
CA LEU A 309 -10.87 -6.25 14.94
C LEU A 309 -12.05 -7.15 14.53
N PHE A 310 -12.69 -7.82 15.49
CA PHE A 310 -13.93 -8.57 15.24
C PHE A 310 -15.18 -7.72 15.40
N ASP A 311 -15.08 -6.62 16.15
CA ASP A 311 -16.21 -5.78 16.55
C ASP A 311 -16.16 -4.43 15.80
N LEU A 312 -15.67 -4.46 14.56
CA LEU A 312 -15.68 -3.30 13.68
C LEU A 312 -17.11 -3.09 13.18
N GLU A 313 -17.67 -1.91 13.41
CA GLU A 313 -19.00 -1.53 12.94
C GLU A 313 -19.12 -1.69 11.41
N GLY A 314 -20.13 -2.43 10.94
CA GLY A 314 -20.31 -2.71 9.50
C GLY A 314 -19.42 -3.83 8.94
N LEU A 315 -18.70 -4.58 9.78
CA LEU A 315 -17.87 -5.71 9.35
C LEU A 315 -18.68 -6.98 9.02
N ASP A 316 -19.85 -7.15 9.62
CA ASP A 316 -20.72 -8.31 9.41
C ASP A 316 -21.67 -8.15 8.21
N GLU A 317 -21.68 -6.98 7.56
CA GLU A 317 -22.38 -6.79 6.29
C GLU A 317 -21.81 -7.74 5.24
N GLU A 318 -22.68 -8.41 4.49
CA GLU A 318 -22.26 -9.27 3.40
C GLU A 318 -21.57 -8.40 2.34
N ALA A 319 -20.34 -8.77 1.96
CA ALA A 319 -19.62 -8.00 0.95
C ALA A 319 -20.40 -8.08 -0.37
N SER A 320 -20.53 -6.95 -1.06
CA SER A 320 -21.13 -6.91 -2.39
C SER A 320 -20.35 -7.84 -3.32
N VAL A 321 -21.07 -8.74 -4.01
CA VAL A 321 -20.53 -9.78 -4.90
C VAL A 321 -19.84 -9.16 -6.11
#